data_AF-A0A950IU25-F1
#
_entry.id   AF-A0A950IU25-F1
#
_cell.length_a   1.000
_cell.length_b   1.000
_cell.length_c   1.000
_cell.angle_alpha   90.00
_cell.angle_beta   90.00
_cell.angle_gamma   90.00
#
_symmetry.space_group_name_H-M   'P 1'
#
loop_
_entity.id
_entity.type
_entity.pdbx_description
1 polymer ?
#
loop_
_entity_poly.entity_id
_entity_poly.type
_entity_poly.pdbx_seq_one_letter_code
_entity_poly.pdbx_strand_id
1 'polypeptide(L)' 'MAAVPSTQKGMGPIPYDGGVAFRVWAPFAPSVLVAGDFNGWSKTANPLASEGNGYWSVDVPGARVLQ' A
#
# COMPACT_ATOMS: atom_id res chain seq x y z
N MET A 1 -15.45 4.01 -1.94
CA MET A 1 -14.50 5.12 -2.19
C MET A 1 -13.26 4.53 -2.83
N ALA A 2 -12.69 5.17 -3.86
CA ALA A 2 -11.42 4.72 -4.44
C ALA A 2 -10.28 4.92 -3.43
N ALA A 3 -9.25 4.08 -3.48
CA ALA A 3 -8.04 4.28 -2.68
C ALA A 3 -7.37 5.61 -3.06
N VAL A 4 -6.78 6.30 -2.08
CA VAL A 4 -6.03 7.55 -2.29
C VAL A 4 -4.54 7.23 -2.25
N PRO A 5 -3.71 7.79 -3.15
CA PRO A 5 -2.26 7.60 -3.10
C PRO A 5 -1.65 8.10 -1.80
N SER A 6 -0.61 7.41 -1.34
CA SER A 6 0.09 7.78 -0.12
C SER A 6 0.96 9.01 -0.31
N THR A 7 0.98 9.88 0.71
CA THR A 7 1.89 11.03 0.79
C THR A 7 3.27 10.67 1.34
N GLN A 8 3.45 9.45 1.84
CA GLN A 8 4.72 8.98 2.40
C GLN A 8 5.78 8.83 1.29
N LYS A 9 7.01 9.25 1.59
CA LYS A 9 8.15 9.16 0.65
C LYS A 9 8.84 7.80 0.78
N GLY A 10 9.31 7.26 -0.35
CA GLY A 10 10.05 5.99 -0.40
C GLY A 10 9.39 4.94 -1.27
N MET A 11 9.93 3.72 -1.23
CA MET A 11 9.51 2.55 -2.00
C MET A 11 9.43 1.31 -1.11
N GLY A 12 8.56 0.37 -1.44
CA GLY A 12 8.29 -0.80 -0.62
C GLY A 12 7.43 -0.44 0.61
N PRO A 13 7.59 -1.16 1.73
CA PRO A 13 6.97 -0.80 3.00
C PRO A 13 7.69 0.39 3.64
N ILE A 14 6.93 1.42 4.01
CA ILE A 14 7.40 2.67 4.60
C ILE A 14 6.65 2.88 5.92
N PRO A 15 7.22 2.46 7.06
CA PRO A 15 6.60 2.64 8.37
C PRO A 15 6.54 4.13 8.74
N TYR A 16 5.43 4.53 9.36
CA TYR A 16 5.24 5.87 9.92
C TYR A 16 4.36 5.80 11.18
N ASP A 17 4.19 6.92 11.88
CA ASP A 17 3.34 6.96 13.07
C ASP A 17 1.87 6.68 12.70
N GLY A 18 1.34 5.55 13.17
CA GLY A 18 -0.04 5.10 12.89
C GLY A 18 -0.20 4.05 11.79
N GLY A 19 0.84 3.69 11.04
CA GLY A 19 0.72 2.64 10.02
C GLY A 19 1.95 2.38 9.15
N VAL A 20 1.73 1.71 8.03
CA VAL A 20 2.74 1.48 6.99
C VAL A 20 2.14 1.89 5.65
N ALA A 21 2.88 2.72 4.91
CA ALA A 21 2.57 2.99 3.52
C ALA A 21 3.26 1.94 2.66
N PHE A 22 2.58 1.39 1.67
CA PHE A 22 3.16 0.49 0.69
C PHE A 22 3.23 1.21 -0.64
N ARG A 23 4.40 1.21 -1.29
CA ARG A 23 4.55 1.70 -2.66
C ARG A 23 5.29 0.69 -3.53
N VAL A 24 4.76 0.44 -4.73
CA VAL A 24 5.41 -0.42 -5.73
C VAL A 24 5.34 0.22 -7.11
N TRP A 25 6.29 -0.16 -7.97
CA TRP A 25 6.25 0.17 -9.39
C TRP A 25 5.63 -1.01 -10.15
N ALA A 26 4.50 -0.75 -10.81
CA ALA A 26 3.74 -1.77 -11.55
C ALA A 26 2.96 -1.11 -12.70
N PRO A 27 3.65 -0.57 -13.72
CA PRO A 27 3.05 0.32 -14.73
C PRO A 27 2.00 -0.36 -15.63
N PHE A 28 2.06 -1.69 -15.75
CA PHE A 28 1.15 -2.48 -16.58
C PHE A 28 0.13 -3.29 -15.76
N ALA A 29 0.14 -3.15 -14.42
CA ALA A 29 -0.81 -3.86 -13.58
C ALA A 29 -2.21 -3.22 -13.71
N PRO A 30 -3.27 -4.02 -13.89
CA PRO A 30 -4.64 -3.49 -13.89
C PRO A 30 -5.12 -3.09 -12.49
N SER A 31 -4.58 -3.75 -11.46
CA SER A 31 -4.80 -3.43 -10.05
C SER A 31 -3.65 -3.98 -9.22
N VAL A 32 -3.42 -3.38 -8.06
CA VAL A 32 -2.42 -3.83 -7.08
C VAL A 32 -3.08 -3.86 -5.71
N LEU A 33 -2.84 -4.92 -4.93
CA LEU A 33 -3.33 -5.09 -3.57
C LEU A 33 -2.19 -5.57 -2.69
N VAL A 34 -2.22 -5.20 -1.41
CA VAL A 34 -1.26 -5.67 -0.40
C VAL A 34 -1.92 -6.67 0.55
N ALA A 35 -1.28 -7.81 0.74
CA ALA A 35 -1.71 -8.86 1.65
C ALA A 35 -0.60 -9.14 2.68
N GLY A 36 -0.99 -9.37 3.93
CA GLY A 36 -0.08 -9.74 5.01
C GLY A 36 -0.85 -10.05 6.30
N ASP A 37 -0.13 -10.32 7.39
CA ASP A 37 -0.77 -10.70 8.67
C ASP A 37 -1.76 -9.64 9.18
N PHE A 38 -1.49 -8.35 8.94
CA PHE A 38 -2.35 -7.23 9.34
C PHE A 38 -3.75 -7.25 8.71
N ASN A 39 -3.95 -7.99 7.61
CA ASN A 39 -5.26 -8.15 6.96
C ASN A 39 -5.63 -9.63 6.73
N GLY A 40 -5.01 -10.55 7.47
CA GLY A 40 -5.28 -11.98 7.36
C GLY A 40 -4.98 -12.56 5.98
N TRP A 41 -3.95 -12.03 5.29
CA TRP A 41 -3.58 -12.43 3.93
C TRP A 41 -4.70 -12.29 2.89
N SER A 42 -5.62 -11.34 3.10
CA SER A 42 -6.73 -11.11 2.19
C SER A 42 -6.24 -10.62 0.82
N LYS A 43 -6.71 -11.29 -0.24
CA LYS A 43 -6.42 -10.93 -1.64
C LYS A 43 -7.36 -9.87 -2.21
N THR A 44 -8.30 -9.38 -1.41
CA THR A 44 -9.31 -8.41 -1.82
C THR A 44 -9.34 -7.16 -0.95
N ALA A 45 -8.62 -7.17 0.18
CA ALA A 45 -8.46 -6.02 1.05
C ALA A 45 -7.32 -5.10 0.58
N ASN A 46 -7.34 -3.84 1.04
CA ASN A 46 -6.27 -2.87 0.86
C ASN A 46 -5.78 -2.70 -0.61
N PRO A 47 -6.66 -2.30 -1.55
CA PRO A 47 -6.22 -1.95 -2.89
C PRO A 47 -5.32 -0.71 -2.88
N LEU A 48 -4.28 -0.73 -3.71
CA LEU A 48 -3.41 0.42 -3.92
C LEU A 48 -4.01 1.37 -4.95
N ALA A 49 -3.79 2.67 -4.74
CA ALA A 49 -4.16 3.72 -5.67
C ALA A 49 -3.05 3.92 -6.71
N SER A 50 -3.42 4.12 -7.97
CA SER A 50 -2.47 4.53 -9.00
C SER A 50 -2.02 5.98 -8.79
N GLU A 51 -0.72 6.24 -8.90
CA GLU A 51 -0.13 7.58 -8.87
C GLU A 51 -0.05 8.23 -10.26
N GLY A 52 -0.55 7.57 -11.31
CA GLY A 52 -0.59 8.09 -12.68
C GLY A 52 0.75 8.01 -13.46
N ASN A 53 1.82 7.54 -12.83
CA ASN A 53 3.16 7.42 -13.39
C ASN A 53 3.72 5.98 -13.32
N GLY A 54 2.83 5.00 -13.14
CA GLY A 54 3.15 3.58 -12.98
C GLY A 54 3.49 3.14 -11.56
N TYR A 55 3.57 4.08 -10.60
CA TYR A 55 3.59 3.75 -9.18
C TYR A 55 2.18 3.55 -8.64
N TRP A 56 2.12 2.72 -7.62
CA TRP A 56 0.91 2.41 -6.87
C TRP A 56 1.23 2.56 -5.39
N SER A 57 0.33 3.17 -4.62
CA SER A 57 0.51 3.29 -3.17
C SER A 57 -0.78 3.27 -2.36
N VAL A 58 -0.63 2.90 -1.08
CA VAL A 58 -1.72 2.94 -0.08
C VAL A 58 -1.16 3.10 1.31
N ASP A 59 -1.90 3.79 2.15
CA ASP A 59 -1.71 3.84 3.60
C ASP A 59 -2.56 2.74 4.27
N VAL A 60 -1.92 1.88 5.05
CA VAL A 60 -2.62 0.83 5.83
C VAL A 60 -2.49 1.15 7.32
N PRO A 61 -3.55 1.72 7.93
CA PRO A 61 -3.63 1.89 9.37
C PRO A 61 -3.54 0.52 10.07
N GLY A 62 -2.73 0.43 11.11
CA GLY A 62 -2.59 -0.80 11.91
C GLY A 62 -1.64 -1.86 11.34
N ALA A 63 -1.13 -1.70 10.12
CA ALA A 63 0.06 -2.43 9.70
C ALA A 63 1.26 -1.95 10.55
N ARG A 64 2.10 -2.88 11.02
CA ARG A 64 3.26 -2.57 11.88
C ARG A 64 4.45 -3.44 11.50
N VAL A 65 5.64 -2.90 11.70
CA VAL A 65 6.87 -3.70 11.70
C VAL A 65 7.05 -4.25 13.11
N LEU A 66 7.31 -5.55 13.24
CA LEU A 66 7.68 -6.15 14.51
C LEU A 66 9.00 -5.51 14.96
N GLN A 67 9.00 -4.90 16.15
CA GLN A 67 10.22 -4.41 16.80
C GLN A 67 10.95 -5.55 17.50
#